data_AF-A0A7C0VUL9-F1
#
_entry.id   AF-A0A7C0VUL9-F1
#
_cell.length_a   1.000
_cell.length_b   1.000
_cell.length_c   1.000
_cell.angle_alpha   90.00
_cell.angle_beta   90.00
_cell.angle_gamma   90.00
#
_symmetry.space_group_name_H-M   'P 1'
#
loop_
_entity.id
_entity.type
_entity.pdbx_description
1 polymer ?
#
loop_
_entity_poly.entity_id
_entity_poly.type
_entity_poly.pdbx_seq_one_letter_code
_entity_poly.pdbx_strand_id
1 'polypeptide(L)'
;MQRLQAFKYELRPDGRQERQMRRFAGSCRFVFNKALVLQKERYEQGEKKLGYAGLCKLLTEWRNRTDTAWLADAPVHPLQQTLKDLERAYANFFAKRADFPRFEKKGRHDGFRYPDPKQIKLDQGNSRLFLPKLGWLRYRNSRDVLGTVKNVTVSRFCGQWYVSIQTEREVERPIPKGSAIGIDMG
;
A
#
# COMPACT_ATOMS: atom_id res chain seq x y z
N MET A 1 -7.91 21.50 -13.06
CA MET A 1 -8.12 20.03 -13.10
C MET A 1 -7.58 19.41 -11.83
N GLN A 2 -8.25 18.38 -11.30
CA GLN A 2 -7.75 17.63 -10.15
C GLN A 2 -6.59 16.73 -10.60
N ARG A 3 -5.43 16.83 -9.92
CA ARG A 3 -4.24 16.05 -10.22
C ARG A 3 -3.87 15.18 -9.03
N LEU A 4 -3.84 13.87 -9.26
CA LEU A 4 -3.21 12.91 -8.35
C LEU A 4 -1.74 12.78 -8.71
N GLN A 5 -0.86 12.91 -7.73
CA GLN A 5 0.59 12.83 -7.93
C GLN A 5 1.23 12.01 -6.81
N ALA A 6 2.19 11.17 -7.15
CA ALA A 6 2.99 10.44 -6.16
C ALA A 6 4.39 11.03 -6.08
N PHE A 7 4.86 11.31 -4.86
CA PHE A 7 6.21 11.75 -4.56
C PHE A 7 6.96 10.60 -3.89
N LYS A 8 8.05 10.14 -4.51
CA LYS A 8 8.82 8.99 -4.04
C LYS A 8 10.16 9.44 -3.45
N TYR A 9 10.45 9.00 -2.23
CA TYR A 9 11.69 9.28 -1.52
C TYR A 9 12.28 8.00 -0.92
N GLU A 10 13.60 7.97 -0.81
CA GLU A 10 14.32 6.93 -0.04
C GLU A 10 14.15 7.21 1.46
N LEU A 11 13.76 6.21 2.24
CA LEU A 11 13.65 6.29 3.68
C LEU A 11 15.02 6.07 4.35
N ARG A 12 15.24 6.72 5.49
CA ARG A 12 16.41 6.53 6.37
C ARG A 12 15.94 5.99 7.72
N PRO A 13 15.46 4.74 7.78
CA PRO A 13 15.01 4.13 9.02
C PRO A 13 16.19 3.80 9.94
N ASP A 14 15.93 3.76 11.24
CA ASP A 14 16.82 3.08 12.18
C ASP A 14 16.64 1.54 12.12
N GLY A 15 17.52 0.80 12.80
CA GLY A 15 17.47 -0.66 12.80
C GLY A 15 16.18 -1.26 13.39
N ARG A 16 15.52 -0.58 14.33
CA ARG A 16 14.21 -1.02 14.87
C ARG A 16 13.13 -0.82 13.82
N GLN A 17 13.07 0.35 13.20
CA GLN A 17 12.13 0.68 12.14
C GLN A 17 12.29 -0.28 10.96
N GLU A 18 13.50 -0.60 10.52
CA GLU A 18 13.71 -1.59 9.46
C GLU A 18 13.12 -2.96 9.79
N ARG A 19 13.36 -3.47 11.02
CA ARG A 19 12.80 -4.74 11.46
C ARG A 19 11.28 -4.70 11.47
N GLN A 20 10.68 -3.61 11.95
CA GLN A 20 9.23 -3.42 11.93
C GLN A 20 8.68 -3.36 10.50
N MET A 21 9.30 -2.62 9.59
CA MET A 21 8.85 -2.55 8.20
C MET A 21 8.92 -3.92 7.50
N ARG A 22 9.97 -4.72 7.74
CA ARG A 22 10.06 -6.11 7.27
C ARG A 22 8.92 -6.97 7.84
N ARG A 23 8.61 -6.82 9.13
CA ARG A 23 7.48 -7.51 9.77
C ARG A 23 6.15 -7.11 9.14
N PHE A 24 5.90 -5.81 8.96
CA PHE A 24 4.64 -5.30 8.40
C PHE A 24 4.40 -5.78 6.97
N ALA A 25 5.41 -5.72 6.11
CA ALA A 25 5.34 -6.28 4.77
C ALA A 25 5.07 -7.80 4.80
N GLY A 26 5.69 -8.52 5.75
CA GLY A 26 5.42 -9.94 5.98
C GLY A 26 3.99 -10.23 6.44
N SER A 27 3.44 -9.42 7.35
CA SER A 27 2.06 -9.53 7.82
C SER A 27 1.05 -9.25 6.71
N CYS A 28 1.28 -8.21 5.88
CA CYS A 28 0.48 -7.94 4.69
C CYS A 28 0.49 -9.16 3.74
N ARG A 29 1.66 -9.67 3.39
CA ARG A 29 1.77 -10.88 2.55
C ARG A 29 1.02 -12.08 3.13
N PHE A 30 1.15 -12.31 4.44
CA PHE A 30 0.43 -13.40 5.10
C PHE A 30 -1.08 -13.23 4.99
N VAL A 31 -1.60 -12.04 5.28
CA VAL A 31 -3.03 -11.73 5.19
C VAL A 31 -3.55 -11.86 3.76
N PHE A 32 -2.79 -11.38 2.77
CA PHE A 32 -3.14 -11.55 1.34
C PHE A 32 -3.26 -13.03 0.99
N ASN A 33 -2.23 -13.82 1.28
CA ASN A 33 -2.18 -15.22 0.92
C ASN A 33 -3.24 -16.04 1.67
N LYS A 34 -3.44 -15.80 2.96
CA LYS A 34 -4.46 -16.48 3.78
C LYS A 34 -5.88 -16.18 3.27
N ALA A 35 -6.15 -14.92 2.91
CA ALA A 35 -7.43 -14.56 2.30
C ALA A 35 -7.62 -15.16 0.90
N LEU A 36 -6.55 -15.25 0.09
CA LEU A 36 -6.59 -15.88 -1.22
C LEU A 36 -6.85 -17.39 -1.14
N VAL A 37 -6.22 -18.11 -0.19
CA VAL A 37 -6.52 -19.53 0.08
C VAL A 37 -8.00 -19.70 0.39
N LEU A 38 -8.50 -18.95 1.38
CA LEU A 38 -9.90 -19.05 1.81
C LEU A 38 -10.89 -18.81 0.67
N GLN A 39 -10.62 -17.84 -0.21
CA GLN A 39 -11.51 -17.59 -1.34
C GLN A 39 -11.45 -18.66 -2.42
N LYS A 40 -10.30 -19.31 -2.61
CA LYS A 40 -10.18 -20.48 -3.50
C LYS A 40 -10.97 -21.66 -2.96
N GLU A 41 -10.80 -21.99 -1.68
CA GLU A 41 -11.53 -23.09 -1.02
C GLU A 41 -13.04 -22.88 -1.11
N ARG A 42 -13.51 -21.66 -0.83
CA ARG A 42 -14.93 -21.30 -0.99
C ARG A 42 -15.42 -21.49 -2.41
N TYR A 43 -14.63 -21.07 -3.40
CA TYR A 43 -14.99 -21.23 -4.80
C TYR A 43 -15.08 -22.71 -5.20
N GLU A 44 -14.13 -23.54 -4.77
CA GLU A 44 -14.13 -25.00 -4.99
C GLU A 44 -15.34 -25.69 -4.35
N GLN A 45 -15.80 -25.17 -3.20
CA GLN A 45 -17.01 -25.64 -2.50
C GLN A 45 -18.32 -25.09 -3.10
N GLY A 46 -18.25 -24.26 -4.15
CA GLY A 46 -19.43 -23.61 -4.74
C GLY A 46 -20.03 -22.48 -3.89
N GLU A 47 -19.32 -22.03 -2.85
CA GLU A 47 -19.74 -20.93 -2.00
C GLU A 47 -19.51 -19.57 -2.67
N LYS A 48 -20.31 -18.58 -2.23
CA LYS A 48 -20.07 -17.19 -2.61
C LYS A 48 -18.76 -16.67 -2.00
N LYS A 49 -18.02 -15.92 -2.82
CA LYS A 49 -16.87 -15.14 -2.40
C LYS A 49 -17.24 -14.20 -1.24
N LEU A 50 -16.36 -14.10 -0.25
CA LEU A 50 -16.46 -13.09 0.79
C LEU A 50 -16.09 -11.70 0.24
N GLY A 51 -16.96 -10.72 0.48
CA GLY A 51 -16.66 -9.32 0.26
C GLY A 51 -15.72 -8.74 1.33
N TYR A 52 -15.23 -7.51 1.09
CA TYR A 52 -14.30 -6.81 1.97
C TYR A 52 -14.73 -6.78 3.46
N ALA A 53 -16.01 -6.54 3.75
CA ALA A 53 -16.50 -6.51 5.12
C ALA A 53 -16.35 -7.87 5.83
N GLY A 54 -16.62 -8.97 5.13
CA GLY A 54 -16.42 -10.33 5.65
C GLY A 54 -14.94 -10.64 5.91
N LEU A 55 -14.06 -10.25 4.98
CA LEU A 55 -12.62 -10.40 5.16
C LEU A 55 -12.08 -9.58 6.34
N CYS A 56 -12.61 -8.37 6.58
CA CYS A 56 -12.23 -7.55 7.73
C CYS A 56 -12.62 -8.18 9.07
N LYS A 57 -13.78 -8.85 9.13
CA LYS A 57 -14.18 -9.62 10.33
C LYS A 57 -13.18 -10.75 10.61
N LEU A 58 -12.85 -11.54 9.59
CA LEU A 58 -11.84 -12.61 9.70
C LEU A 58 -10.46 -12.08 10.07
N LEU A 59 -10.03 -10.94 9.52
CA LEU A 59 -8.78 -10.29 9.91
C LEU A 59 -8.76 -9.95 11.40
N THR A 60 -9.90 -9.54 11.95
CA THR A 60 -10.02 -9.23 13.39
C THR A 60 -9.83 -10.49 14.22
N GLU A 61 -10.46 -11.60 13.81
CA GLU A 61 -10.23 -12.91 14.42
C GLU A 61 -8.77 -13.35 14.31
N TRP A 62 -8.16 -13.29 13.12
CA TRP A 62 -6.76 -13.68 12.91
C TRP A 62 -5.80 -12.85 13.78
N ARG A 63 -6.08 -11.58 14.01
CA ARG A 63 -5.24 -10.75 14.89
C ARG A 63 -5.34 -11.14 16.37
N ASN A 64 -6.40 -11.84 16.77
CA ASN A 64 -6.67 -12.20 18.16
C ASN A 64 -6.45 -13.69 18.47
N ARG A 65 -6.25 -14.54 17.44
CA ARG A 65 -5.90 -15.96 17.66
C ARG A 65 -4.47 -16.11 18.20
N THR A 66 -4.26 -17.13 19.02
CA THR A 66 -2.96 -17.41 19.65
C THR A 66 -1.86 -17.76 18.65
N ASP A 67 -2.18 -18.52 17.60
CA ASP A 67 -1.26 -18.93 16.53
C ASP A 67 -0.83 -17.75 15.62
N THR A 68 -1.66 -16.71 15.53
CA THR A 68 -1.40 -15.52 14.70
C THR A 68 -1.40 -14.20 15.46
N ALA A 69 -1.15 -14.24 16.78
CA ALA A 69 -1.15 -13.06 17.66
C ALA A 69 -0.15 -11.98 17.21
N TRP A 70 0.96 -12.39 16.57
CA TRP A 70 1.96 -11.49 15.98
C TRP A 70 1.41 -10.57 14.88
N LEU A 71 0.24 -10.85 14.29
CA LEU A 71 -0.45 -9.93 13.38
C LEU A 71 -0.94 -8.67 14.09
N ALA A 72 -1.18 -8.74 15.40
CA ALA A 72 -1.59 -7.59 16.19
C ALA A 72 -0.50 -6.51 16.24
N ASP A 73 0.77 -6.87 16.06
CA ASP A 73 1.91 -5.95 16.00
C ASP A 73 1.91 -5.07 14.74
N ALA A 74 1.36 -5.56 13.63
CA ALA A 74 1.21 -4.77 12.42
C ALA A 74 0.07 -3.74 12.55
N PRO A 75 0.17 -2.58 11.91
CA PRO A 75 -0.91 -1.59 11.86
C PRO A 75 -2.12 -2.16 11.11
N VAL A 76 -3.32 -1.99 11.65
CA VAL A 76 -4.53 -2.63 11.09
C VAL A 76 -4.94 -2.05 9.73
N HIS A 77 -4.72 -0.75 9.49
CA HIS A 77 -5.11 -0.10 8.24
C HIS A 77 -4.34 -0.67 7.02
N PRO A 78 -3.01 -0.88 7.07
CA PRO A 78 -2.32 -1.61 6.00
C PRO A 78 -2.80 -3.04 5.78
N LEU A 79 -3.12 -3.80 6.84
CA LEU A 79 -3.67 -5.15 6.68
C LEU A 79 -5.05 -5.13 5.99
N GLN A 80 -5.91 -4.19 6.35
CA GLN A 80 -7.19 -3.99 5.69
C GLN A 80 -7.02 -3.53 4.24
N GLN A 81 -6.05 -2.65 3.96
CA GLN A 81 -5.75 -2.21 2.61
C GLN A 81 -5.30 -3.38 1.73
N THR A 82 -4.53 -4.34 2.27
CA THR A 82 -4.19 -5.58 1.56
C THR A 82 -5.42 -6.37 1.13
N LEU A 83 -6.46 -6.45 1.98
CA LEU A 83 -7.72 -7.12 1.63
C LEU A 83 -8.48 -6.38 0.52
N LYS A 84 -8.47 -5.03 0.52
CA LYS A 84 -9.02 -4.22 -0.59
C LYS A 84 -8.25 -4.46 -1.88
N ASP A 85 -6.93 -4.59 -1.80
CA ASP A 85 -6.07 -4.85 -2.95
C ASP A 85 -6.39 -6.23 -3.55
N LEU A 86 -6.62 -7.26 -2.72
CA LEU A 86 -7.10 -8.56 -3.17
C LEU A 86 -8.48 -8.47 -3.83
N GLU A 87 -9.43 -7.77 -3.22
CA GLU A 87 -10.78 -7.60 -3.78
C GLU A 87 -10.73 -6.94 -5.17
N ARG A 88 -9.93 -5.89 -5.32
CA ARG A 88 -9.67 -5.24 -6.60
C ARG A 88 -8.99 -6.16 -7.61
N ALA A 89 -8.06 -7.00 -7.19
CA ALA A 89 -7.41 -7.97 -8.08
C ALA A 89 -8.43 -8.95 -8.69
N TYR A 90 -9.36 -9.45 -7.87
CA TYR A 90 -10.48 -10.25 -8.35
C TYR A 90 -11.41 -9.46 -9.28
N ALA A 91 -11.77 -8.22 -8.92
CA ALA A 91 -12.64 -7.39 -9.76
C ALA A 91 -12.02 -7.17 -11.15
N ASN A 92 -10.71 -6.92 -11.21
CA ASN A 92 -9.97 -6.80 -12.46
C ASN A 92 -9.93 -8.12 -13.25
N PHE A 93 -9.76 -9.26 -12.56
CA PHE A 93 -9.81 -10.58 -13.19
C PHE A 93 -11.17 -10.86 -13.86
N PHE A 94 -12.28 -10.66 -13.13
CA PHE A 94 -13.62 -10.86 -13.70
C PHE A 94 -13.95 -9.85 -14.81
N ALA A 95 -13.39 -8.64 -14.75
CA ALA A 95 -13.48 -7.64 -15.81
C ALA A 95 -12.54 -7.92 -17.00
N LYS A 96 -11.79 -9.04 -17.00
CA LYS A 96 -10.79 -9.41 -18.02
C LYS A 96 -9.70 -8.36 -18.24
N ARG A 97 -9.35 -7.60 -17.20
CA ARG A 97 -8.28 -6.58 -17.22
C ARG A 97 -6.96 -7.06 -16.64
N ALA A 98 -6.97 -8.19 -15.94
CA ALA A 98 -5.80 -8.79 -15.32
C ALA A 98 -5.99 -10.30 -15.19
N ASP A 99 -4.89 -11.02 -15.00
CA ASP A 99 -4.93 -12.45 -14.68
C ASP A 99 -5.41 -12.72 -13.26
N PHE A 100 -5.69 -13.99 -12.97
CA PHE A 100 -6.12 -14.43 -11.65
C PHE A 100 -5.07 -14.06 -10.56
N PRO A 101 -5.49 -13.60 -9.36
CA PRO A 101 -4.57 -13.24 -8.29
C PRO A 101 -3.65 -14.40 -7.89
N ARG A 102 -2.34 -14.14 -7.80
CA ARG A 102 -1.33 -15.13 -7.42
C ARG A 102 -0.85 -14.88 -5.99
N PHE A 103 -0.36 -15.94 -5.34
CA PHE A 103 0.27 -15.82 -4.03
C PHE A 103 1.45 -14.85 -4.05
N GLU A 104 1.49 -13.98 -3.06
CA GLU A 104 2.60 -13.07 -2.83
C GLU A 104 3.81 -13.83 -2.29
N LYS A 105 5.00 -13.45 -2.79
CA LYS A 105 6.28 -14.06 -2.42
C LYS A 105 7.17 -13.03 -1.72
N LYS A 106 7.91 -13.48 -0.71
CA LYS A 106 8.90 -12.66 -0.01
C LYS A 106 9.98 -12.15 -0.96
N GLY A 107 10.37 -10.89 -0.82
CA GLY A 107 11.45 -10.29 -1.62
C GLY A 107 11.06 -9.86 -3.04
N ARG A 108 9.81 -10.09 -3.49
CA ARG A 108 9.31 -9.61 -4.79
C ARG A 108 8.64 -8.24 -4.68
N HIS A 109 7.63 -8.13 -3.82
CA HIS A 109 6.83 -6.92 -3.62
C HIS A 109 6.64 -6.64 -2.13
N ASP A 110 7.75 -6.56 -1.38
CA ASP A 110 7.69 -6.25 0.05
C ASP A 110 7.27 -4.78 0.23
N GLY A 111 6.05 -4.57 0.72
CA GLY A 111 5.52 -3.25 0.98
C GLY A 111 4.19 -3.27 1.73
N PHE A 112 3.72 -2.09 2.12
CA PHE A 112 2.46 -1.89 2.82
C PHE A 112 1.98 -0.44 2.63
N ARG A 113 0.67 -0.22 2.61
CA ARG A 113 0.07 1.10 2.36
C ARG A 113 -0.76 1.56 3.55
N TYR A 114 -0.55 2.79 3.99
CA TYR A 114 -1.46 3.52 4.88
C TYR A 114 -2.46 4.30 4.01
N PRO A 115 -3.73 3.86 3.93
CA PRO A 115 -4.73 4.46 3.06
C PRO A 115 -5.41 5.70 3.64
N ASP A 116 -5.26 5.96 4.94
CA ASP A 116 -5.96 7.03 5.65
C ASP A 116 -5.02 8.20 5.94
N PRO A 117 -5.22 9.39 5.35
CA PRO A 117 -4.35 10.53 5.57
C PRO A 117 -4.39 11.05 7.00
N LYS A 118 -5.46 10.77 7.78
CA LYS A 118 -5.55 11.19 9.20
C LYS A 118 -4.48 10.53 10.08
N GLN A 119 -3.95 9.38 9.66
CA GLN A 119 -2.91 8.66 10.38
C GLN A 119 -1.49 9.13 10.03
N ILE A 120 -1.36 10.01 9.04
CA ILE A 120 -0.09 10.36 8.41
C ILE A 120 0.23 11.81 8.75
N LYS A 121 1.44 12.08 9.25
CA LYS A 121 1.92 13.45 9.44
C LYS A 121 3.19 13.67 8.64
N LEU A 122 3.17 14.62 7.72
CA LEU A 122 4.33 14.99 6.92
C LEU A 122 4.93 16.28 7.47
N ASP A 123 6.20 16.23 7.88
CA ASP A 123 6.98 17.38 8.30
C ASP A 123 8.15 17.54 7.32
N GLN A 124 7.89 18.34 6.28
CA GLN A 124 8.83 18.56 5.18
C GLN A 124 10.06 19.35 5.64
N GLY A 125 9.88 20.30 6.57
CA GLY A 125 10.96 21.14 7.11
C GLY A 125 12.05 20.31 7.82
N ASN A 126 11.65 19.21 8.48
CA ASN A 126 12.58 18.27 9.11
C ASN A 126 12.83 17.00 8.26
N SER A 127 12.31 16.95 7.02
CA SER A 127 12.39 15.78 6.12
C SER A 127 11.98 14.48 6.80
N ARG A 128 10.85 14.50 7.51
CA ARG A 128 10.34 13.34 8.26
C ARG A 128 8.84 13.12 8.05
N LEU A 129 8.45 11.85 8.15
CA LEU A 129 7.07 11.39 8.04
C LEU A 129 6.72 10.53 9.25
N PHE A 130 5.59 10.80 9.89
CA PHE A 130 5.04 9.96 10.93
C PHE A 130 4.12 8.89 10.33
N LEU A 131 4.34 7.63 10.72
CA LEU A 131 3.44 6.51 10.43
C LEU A 131 3.13 5.74 11.74
N PRO A 132 1.89 5.28 11.95
CA PRO A 132 1.52 4.50 13.13
C PRO A 132 2.45 3.31 13.35
N LYS A 133 2.82 3.05 14.61
CA LYS A 133 3.73 1.98 15.04
C LYS A 133 5.18 2.03 14.53
N LEU A 134 5.51 2.90 13.58
CA LEU A 134 6.89 3.19 13.14
C LEU A 134 7.42 4.50 13.74
N GLY A 135 6.53 5.42 14.12
CA GLY A 135 6.91 6.73 14.61
C GLY A 135 7.39 7.66 13.49
N TRP A 136 8.27 8.60 13.82
CA TRP A 136 8.89 9.51 12.86
C TRP A 136 10.02 8.82 12.08
N LEU A 137 9.90 8.83 10.76
CA LEU A 137 10.87 8.28 9.81
C LEU A 137 11.49 9.43 9.03
N ARG A 138 12.82 9.50 8.96
CA ARG A 138 13.50 10.44 8.07
C ARG A 138 13.48 9.92 6.63
N TYR A 139 13.48 10.82 5.66
CA TYR A 139 13.64 10.48 4.25
C TYR A 139 14.63 11.42 3.56
N ARG A 140 15.20 10.98 2.43
CA ARG A 140 16.05 11.81 1.58
C ARG A 140 15.16 12.75 0.77
N ASN A 141 15.00 13.98 1.24
CA ASN A 141 14.22 14.98 0.52
C ASN A 141 14.92 15.38 -0.77
N SER A 142 14.21 15.26 -1.90
CA SER A 142 14.69 15.61 -3.24
C SER A 142 13.81 16.64 -3.95
N ARG A 143 12.62 16.94 -3.40
CA ARG A 143 11.62 17.88 -3.93
C ARG A 143 10.51 18.06 -2.91
N ASP A 144 9.84 19.19 -2.93
CA ASP A 144 8.67 19.42 -2.07
C ASP A 144 7.48 18.57 -2.51
N VAL A 145 6.79 18.03 -1.52
CA VAL A 145 5.50 17.38 -1.66
C VAL A 145 4.42 18.46 -1.78
N LEU A 146 3.76 18.48 -2.92
CA LEU A 146 2.72 19.47 -3.24
C LEU A 146 1.33 18.83 -3.13
N GLY A 147 0.38 19.56 -2.54
CA GLY A 147 -1.00 19.12 -2.38
C GLY A 147 -1.28 18.37 -1.08
N THR A 148 -2.52 17.92 -0.94
CA THR A 148 -3.02 17.25 0.27
C THR A 148 -2.71 15.76 0.20
N VAL A 149 -2.06 15.23 1.24
CA VAL A 149 -1.76 13.79 1.35
C VAL A 149 -3.06 12.98 1.34
N LYS A 150 -3.08 11.91 0.55
CA LYS A 150 -4.19 10.94 0.47
C LYS A 150 -3.81 9.59 1.04
N ASN A 151 -2.65 9.08 0.68
CA ASN A 151 -2.14 7.83 1.24
C ASN A 151 -0.62 7.79 1.13
N VAL A 152 -0.02 6.86 1.87
CA VAL A 152 1.41 6.59 1.80
C VAL A 152 1.63 5.10 1.58
N THR A 153 2.47 4.76 0.61
CA THR A 153 2.95 3.38 0.41
C THR A 153 4.42 3.29 0.76
N VAL A 154 4.78 2.37 1.65
CA VAL A 154 6.17 2.02 1.95
C VAL A 154 6.51 0.74 1.18
N SER A 155 7.62 0.72 0.45
CA SER A 155 8.04 -0.43 -0.33
C SER A 155 9.55 -0.63 -0.31
N ARG A 156 9.99 -1.87 -0.47
CA ARG A 156 11.41 -2.22 -0.53
C ARG A 156 11.83 -2.51 -1.96
N PHE A 157 12.93 -1.90 -2.39
CA PHE A 157 13.51 -2.11 -3.71
C PHE A 157 15.03 -2.04 -3.63
N CYS A 158 15.73 -2.99 -4.27
CA CYS A 158 17.20 -3.08 -4.25
C CYS A 158 17.82 -2.93 -2.85
N GLY A 159 17.25 -3.61 -1.86
CA GLY A 159 17.72 -3.57 -0.48
C GLY A 159 17.23 -2.38 0.35
N GLN A 160 16.88 -1.27 -0.29
CA GLN A 160 16.48 -0.01 0.34
C GLN A 160 14.97 0.14 0.51
N TRP A 161 14.56 0.94 1.49
CA TRP A 161 13.15 1.29 1.72
C TRP A 161 12.82 2.63 1.08
N TYR A 162 11.65 2.70 0.45
CA TYR A 162 11.12 3.89 -0.17
C TYR A 162 9.74 4.20 0.39
N VAL A 163 9.39 5.48 0.37
CA VAL A 163 8.06 5.97 0.64
C VAL A 163 7.52 6.66 -0.60
N SER A 164 6.30 6.31 -1.00
CA SER A 164 5.53 6.97 -2.05
C SER A 164 4.35 7.68 -1.40
N ILE A 165 4.41 9.01 -1.38
CA ILE A 165 3.38 9.88 -0.80
C ILE A 165 2.47 10.31 -1.94
N GLN A 166 1.24 9.79 -1.96
CA GLN A 166 0.24 10.20 -2.93
C GLN A 166 -0.48 11.44 -2.42
N THR A 167 -0.51 12.49 -3.23
CA THR A 167 -1.23 13.73 -2.97
C THR A 167 -2.28 14.02 -4.02
N GLU A 168 -3.19 14.91 -3.66
CA GLU A 168 -4.19 15.50 -4.54
C GLU A 168 -4.06 17.02 -4.47
N ARG A 169 -4.10 17.67 -5.62
CA ARG A 169 -4.16 19.13 -5.73
C ARG A 169 -4.93 19.56 -6.97
N GLU A 170 -5.48 20.75 -6.91
CA GLU A 170 -5.95 21.43 -8.11
C GLU A 170 -4.76 22.09 -8.82
N VAL A 171 -4.72 21.92 -10.14
CA VAL A 171 -3.75 22.58 -11.00
C VAL A 171 -4.49 23.19 -12.18
N GLU A 172 -4.04 24.37 -12.60
CA GLU A 172 -4.52 24.96 -13.84
C GLU A 172 -4.26 24.02 -15.01
N ARG A 173 -5.20 23.98 -15.95
CA ARG A 173 -5.01 23.19 -17.17
C ARG A 173 -3.95 23.92 -18.00
N PRO A 174 -2.80 23.29 -18.32
CA PRO A 174 -1.77 23.97 -19.08
C PRO A 174 -2.35 24.35 -20.44
N ILE A 175 -2.20 25.63 -20.81
CA ILE A 175 -2.52 26.12 -22.14
C ILE A 175 -1.31 25.77 -23.02
N PRO A 176 -1.47 24.95 -24.08
CA PRO A 176 -0.37 24.61 -24.96
C PRO A 176 0.18 25.90 -25.59
N LYS A 177 1.48 26.18 -25.38
CA LYS A 177 2.20 27.23 -26.09
C LYS A 177 3.18 26.55 -27.04
N GLY A 178 2.85 26.50 -28.33
CA GLY A 178 3.70 25.90 -29.36
C GLY A 178 2.91 25.22 -30.48
N SER A 179 3.61 24.82 -31.54
CA SER A 179 3.08 23.99 -32.62
C SER A 179 2.93 22.53 -32.17
N ALA A 180 2.19 21.73 -32.95
CA ALA A 180 2.00 20.31 -32.68
C ALA A 180 3.35 19.58 -32.64
N ILE A 181 3.58 18.81 -31.57
CA ILE A 181 4.73 17.91 -31.42
C ILE A 181 4.21 16.48 -31.57
N GLY A 182 4.76 15.72 -32.52
CA GLY A 182 4.49 14.28 -32.63
C GLY A 182 5.28 13.50 -31.59
N ILE A 183 4.60 12.68 -30.79
CA ILE A 183 5.24 11.71 -29.88
C ILE A 183 5.10 10.34 -30.54
N ASP A 184 6.21 9.82 -31.08
CA ASP A 184 6.28 8.44 -31.55
C ASP A 184 6.63 7.51 -30.39
N MET A 185 5.80 6.50 -30.17
CA MET A 185 5.99 5.48 -29.14
C MET A 185 6.25 4.18 -29.90
N GLY A 186 7.52 3.96 -30.25
CA GLY A 186 7.99 2.75 -30.93
C GLY A 186 7.77 1.47 -30.15
#